data_AF-A0A969HTZ6-F1
#
_entry.id   AF-A0A969HTZ6-F1
#
_cell.length_a   1.000
_cell.length_b   1.000
_cell.length_c   1.000
_cell.angle_alpha   90.00
_cell.angle_beta   90.00
_cell.angle_gamma   90.00
#
_symmetry.space_group_name_H-M   'P 1'
#
loop_
_entity.id
_entity.type
_entity.pdbx_description
1 polymer ?
#
loop_
_entity_poly.entity_id
_entity_poly.type
_entity_poly.pdbx_seq_one_letter_code
_entity_poly.pdbx_strand_id
1 'polypeptide(L)'
;MTDNYGIEFTEGKCDWTLHELRLVDGGVKQFITAANWDNARFRVAFPTIELRRLKYIPPLYWQHAATSEFDNILFYDRSFDDEQWARILTTHELAHVWDYHEGFYSISSELAAEVEADRLAECRSKGQEHPRSGCIGFTPTQKPASIYGGTNRFEDWAESVVGVAYNYTVTYEYDIWYNNPDLSSLRVNFVKSWFAKY
;
A
#
# COMPACT_ATOMS: atom_id res chain seq x y z
N MET A 1 5.49 -16.31 17.48
CA MET A 1 6.60 -16.48 16.52
C MET A 1 6.06 -16.02 15.19
N THR A 2 6.58 -14.91 14.69
CA THR A 2 6.31 -14.42 13.33
C THR A 2 6.95 -15.40 12.36
N ASP A 3 6.21 -15.81 11.33
CA ASP A 3 6.82 -16.52 10.22
C ASP A 3 7.84 -15.56 9.60
N ASN A 4 9.09 -16.00 9.42
CA ASN A 4 10.11 -15.08 8.91
C ASN A 4 9.84 -14.86 7.40
N TYR A 5 9.12 -13.80 7.05
CA TYR A 5 8.81 -13.42 5.67
C TYR A 5 9.97 -12.74 4.95
N GLY A 6 11.16 -12.63 5.57
CA GLY A 6 12.20 -11.69 5.10
C GLY A 6 11.93 -10.24 5.53
N ILE A 7 11.00 -10.05 6.48
CA ILE A 7 10.74 -8.75 7.10
C ILE A 7 11.67 -8.61 8.30
N GLU A 8 12.53 -7.60 8.24
CA GLU A 8 13.45 -7.28 9.32
C GLU A 8 12.87 -6.15 10.16
N PHE A 9 12.57 -6.47 11.42
CA PHE A 9 12.16 -5.49 12.41
C PHE A 9 13.41 -4.84 12.98
N THR A 10 13.75 -3.68 12.46
CA THR A 10 14.77 -2.83 13.08
C THR A 10 14.14 -2.03 14.22
N GLU A 11 14.84 -1.95 15.34
CA GLU A 11 14.48 -1.00 16.39
C GLU A 11 14.48 0.41 15.78
N GLY A 12 13.28 1.01 15.69
CA GLY A 12 13.17 2.46 15.55
C GLY A 12 13.61 3.14 16.84
N LYS A 13 13.32 4.43 16.99
CA LYS A 13 13.56 5.13 18.27
C LYS A 13 12.64 4.65 19.41
N CYS A 14 11.85 3.60 19.18
CA CYS A 14 10.78 3.09 20.05
C CYS A 14 10.69 1.57 19.94
N ASP A 15 10.48 0.92 21.08
CA ASP A 15 10.32 -0.53 21.16
C ASP A 15 8.96 -0.95 20.60
N TRP A 16 8.95 -2.05 19.85
CA TRP A 16 7.74 -2.69 19.38
C TRP A 16 7.10 -3.53 20.48
N THR A 17 5.78 -3.40 20.68
CA THR A 17 5.06 -4.36 21.49
C THR A 17 4.77 -5.65 20.71
N LEU A 18 4.67 -6.78 21.41
CA LEU A 18 4.28 -8.06 20.78
C LEU A 18 2.90 -7.98 20.10
N HIS A 19 2.00 -7.13 20.60
CA HIS A 19 0.68 -6.92 20.00
C HIS A 19 0.78 -6.21 18.65
N GLU A 20 1.51 -5.10 18.56
CA GLU A 20 1.73 -4.37 17.30
C GLU A 20 2.42 -5.24 16.25
N LEU A 21 3.42 -6.04 16.64
CA LEU A 21 4.07 -6.99 15.73
C LEU A 21 3.09 -8.02 15.15
N ARG A 22 2.11 -8.48 15.96
CA ARG A 22 1.05 -9.39 15.48
C ARG A 22 0.07 -8.71 14.53
N LEU A 23 -0.18 -7.42 14.70
CA LEU A 23 -1.02 -6.65 13.77
C LEU A 23 -0.32 -6.50 12.42
N VAL A 24 0.97 -6.16 12.42
CA VAL A 24 1.78 -6.12 11.19
C VAL A 24 1.83 -7.50 10.52
N ASP A 25 2.15 -8.55 11.26
CA ASP A 25 2.12 -9.95 10.76
C ASP A 25 0.76 -10.30 10.15
N GLY A 26 -0.34 -9.83 10.75
CA GLY A 26 -1.69 -9.99 10.23
C GLY A 26 -1.92 -9.33 8.88
N GLY A 27 -1.39 -8.12 8.65
CA GLY A 27 -1.48 -7.42 7.36
C GLY A 27 -0.62 -8.06 6.26
N VAL A 28 0.59 -8.52 6.63
CA VAL A 28 1.47 -9.29 5.73
C VAL A 28 0.78 -10.59 5.29
N LYS A 29 0.19 -11.33 6.24
CA LYS A 29 -0.55 -12.56 5.95
C LYS A 29 -1.75 -12.32 5.05
N GLN A 30 -2.46 -11.22 5.23
CA GLN A 30 -3.58 -10.88 4.35
C GLN A 30 -3.11 -10.64 2.91
N PHE A 31 -2.03 -9.88 2.74
CA PHE A 31 -1.41 -9.64 1.43
C PHE A 31 -1.03 -10.97 0.75
N ILE A 32 -0.25 -11.82 1.44
CA ILE A 32 0.24 -13.10 0.91
C ILE A 32 -0.93 -14.02 0.54
N THR A 33 -1.96 -14.08 1.39
CA THR A 33 -3.14 -14.90 1.15
C THR A 33 -3.88 -14.43 -0.11
N ALA A 34 -4.04 -13.12 -0.28
CA ALA A 34 -4.72 -12.55 -1.42
C ALA A 34 -3.95 -12.75 -2.74
N ALA A 35 -2.62 -12.66 -2.66
CA ALA A 35 -1.74 -12.96 -3.76
C ALA A 35 -1.65 -14.47 -4.08
N ASN A 36 -2.16 -15.32 -3.18
CA ASN A 36 -1.98 -16.78 -3.23
C ASN A 36 -0.50 -17.17 -3.31
N TRP A 37 0.33 -16.47 -2.54
CA TRP A 37 1.77 -16.69 -2.47
C TRP A 37 2.14 -17.57 -1.28
N ASP A 38 3.27 -18.25 -1.39
CA ASP A 38 3.98 -18.79 -0.25
C ASP A 38 5.08 -17.81 0.20
N ASN A 39 5.75 -18.13 1.31
CA ASN A 39 6.83 -17.30 1.83
C ASN A 39 8.01 -17.15 0.85
N ALA A 40 8.24 -18.14 -0.01
CA ALA A 40 9.33 -18.09 -0.97
C ALA A 40 9.03 -17.09 -2.10
N ARG A 41 7.80 -17.13 -2.65
CA ARG A 41 7.33 -16.17 -3.65
C ARG A 41 7.28 -14.75 -3.13
N PHE A 42 6.79 -14.57 -1.90
CA PHE A 42 6.78 -13.25 -1.26
C PHE A 42 8.20 -12.65 -1.20
N ARG A 43 9.21 -13.44 -0.84
CA ARG A 43 10.62 -13.00 -0.81
C ARG A 43 11.26 -12.77 -2.18
N VAL A 44 10.64 -13.22 -3.27
CA VAL A 44 11.09 -12.89 -4.64
C VAL A 44 10.54 -11.52 -5.03
N ALA A 45 9.27 -11.24 -4.69
CA ALA A 45 8.61 -9.96 -4.98
C ALA A 45 9.12 -8.83 -4.08
N PHE A 46 9.57 -9.16 -2.88
CA PHE A 46 10.07 -8.21 -1.89
C PHE A 46 11.50 -8.55 -1.47
N PRO A 47 12.46 -7.60 -1.53
CA PRO A 47 13.69 -7.74 -0.77
C PRO A 47 13.41 -7.60 0.73
N THR A 48 14.47 -7.60 1.53
CA THR A 48 14.35 -7.35 2.97
C THR A 48 13.64 -6.02 3.23
N ILE A 49 12.46 -6.09 3.86
CA ILE A 49 11.67 -4.91 4.22
C ILE A 49 12.06 -4.50 5.64
N GLU A 50 12.48 -3.25 5.80
CA GLU A 50 12.82 -2.69 7.10
C GLU A 50 11.60 -2.01 7.73
N LEU A 51 11.17 -2.47 8.90
CA LEU A 51 10.06 -1.88 9.63
C LEU A 51 10.54 -0.99 10.77
N ARG A 52 10.08 0.26 10.79
CA ARG A 52 10.48 1.28 11.77
C ARG A 52 9.30 1.86 12.53
N ARG A 53 9.46 2.02 13.84
CA ARG A 53 8.48 2.63 14.75
C ARG A 53 8.88 4.05 15.13
N LEU A 54 7.97 5.01 14.97
CA LEU A 54 8.18 6.41 15.35
C LEU A 54 7.04 6.94 16.25
N LYS A 55 7.39 7.43 17.45
CA LYS A 55 6.44 8.13 18.36
C LYS A 55 5.87 9.43 17.78
N TYR A 56 6.67 10.14 16.99
CA TYR A 56 6.33 11.48 16.53
C TYR A 56 5.87 11.45 15.07
N ILE A 57 4.68 11.98 14.83
CA ILE A 57 4.21 12.33 13.49
C ILE A 57 4.65 13.78 13.23
N PRO A 58 5.58 14.04 12.29
CA PRO A 58 5.93 15.40 11.96
C PRO A 58 4.73 16.17 11.41
N PRO A 59 4.66 17.51 11.54
CA PRO A 59 3.45 18.27 11.25
C PRO A 59 2.95 18.17 9.82
N LEU A 60 3.88 17.88 8.90
CA LEU A 60 3.60 17.65 7.49
C LEU A 60 2.95 16.27 7.23
N TYR A 61 2.90 15.38 8.22
CA TYR A 61 2.38 14.02 8.12
C TYR A 61 1.19 13.74 9.05
N TRP A 62 0.60 14.75 9.68
CA TRP A 62 -0.51 14.56 10.64
C TRP A 62 -1.73 13.80 10.07
N GLN A 63 -1.83 13.72 8.74
CA GLN A 63 -2.86 12.95 8.04
C GLN A 63 -2.49 11.48 7.81
N HIS A 64 -1.22 11.10 7.98
CA HIS A 64 -0.70 9.76 7.65
C HIS A 64 -0.37 8.97 8.90
N ALA A 65 -0.92 7.77 8.98
CA ALA A 65 -0.68 6.84 10.08
C ALA A 65 0.53 5.94 9.82
N ALA A 66 0.90 5.71 8.56
CA ALA A 66 2.15 5.07 8.15
C ALA A 66 2.67 5.74 6.86
N THR A 67 3.90 5.42 6.47
CA THR A 67 4.46 5.78 5.15
C THR A 67 5.56 4.82 4.77
N SER A 68 5.67 4.52 3.49
CA SER A 68 6.79 3.79 2.91
C SER A 68 7.82 4.75 2.31
N GLU A 69 9.09 4.44 2.51
CA GLU A 69 10.23 5.12 1.89
C GLU A 69 11.19 4.07 1.35
N PHE A 70 11.14 3.86 0.04
CA PHE A 70 11.88 2.78 -0.64
C PHE A 70 11.49 1.43 -0.01
N ASP A 71 12.46 0.73 0.56
CA ASP A 71 12.34 -0.60 1.15
C ASP A 71 11.89 -0.56 2.63
N ASN A 72 11.58 0.64 3.14
CA ASN A 72 11.23 0.87 4.54
C ASN A 72 9.74 1.14 4.70
N ILE A 73 9.13 0.62 5.77
CA ILE A 73 7.81 1.04 6.23
C ILE A 73 7.94 1.68 7.61
N LEU A 74 7.45 2.91 7.72
CA LEU A 74 7.46 3.72 8.93
C LEU A 74 6.06 3.74 9.53
N PHE A 75 5.91 3.20 10.74
CA PHE A 75 4.66 3.22 11.50
C PHE A 75 4.69 4.25 12.62
N TYR A 76 3.71 5.16 12.63
CA TYR A 76 3.52 6.16 13.68
C TYR A 76 2.59 5.68 14.79
N ASP A 77 2.62 6.28 15.99
CA ASP A 77 1.83 5.77 17.14
C ASP A 77 0.37 5.48 16.79
N ARG A 78 -0.23 6.39 16.03
CA ARG A 78 -1.59 6.34 15.53
C ARG A 78 -1.91 5.15 14.59
N SER A 79 -0.92 4.48 13.99
CA SER A 79 -1.19 3.30 13.15
C SER A 79 -1.91 2.19 13.92
N PHE A 80 -1.73 2.15 15.24
CA PHE A 80 -2.19 1.07 16.11
C PHE A 80 -3.34 1.48 17.03
N ASP A 81 -3.93 2.67 16.82
CA ASP A 81 -5.13 3.12 17.54
C ASP A 81 -6.35 2.22 17.22
N ASP A 82 -6.34 1.58 16.04
CA ASP A 82 -7.33 0.62 15.59
C ASP A 82 -6.65 -0.62 14.99
N GLU A 83 -7.01 -1.80 15.47
CA GLU A 83 -6.37 -3.05 15.07
C GLU A 83 -6.61 -3.41 13.60
N GLN A 84 -7.79 -3.12 13.08
CA GLN A 84 -8.13 -3.41 11.69
C GLN A 84 -7.35 -2.46 10.78
N TRP A 85 -7.32 -1.18 11.14
CA TRP A 85 -6.57 -0.15 10.46
C TRP A 85 -5.07 -0.46 10.40
N ALA A 86 -4.46 -0.91 11.50
CA ALA A 86 -3.04 -1.30 11.53
C ALA A 86 -2.70 -2.36 10.48
N ARG A 87 -3.58 -3.35 10.30
CA ARG A 87 -3.40 -4.43 9.32
C ARG A 87 -3.58 -3.90 7.90
N ILE A 88 -4.62 -3.10 7.65
CA ILE A 88 -4.86 -2.43 6.36
C ILE A 88 -3.66 -1.59 5.94
N LEU A 89 -3.18 -0.73 6.83
CA LEU A 89 -2.01 0.11 6.60
C LEU A 89 -0.79 -0.73 6.22
N THR A 90 -0.58 -1.86 6.91
CA THR A 90 0.54 -2.75 6.58
C THR A 90 0.42 -3.25 5.14
N THR A 91 -0.75 -3.72 4.71
CA THR A 91 -0.98 -4.17 3.33
C THR A 91 -0.82 -3.02 2.31
N HIS A 92 -1.33 -1.84 2.64
CA HIS A 92 -1.21 -0.63 1.82
C HIS A 92 0.26 -0.27 1.59
N GLU A 93 1.06 -0.19 2.66
CA GLU A 93 2.47 0.19 2.56
C GLU A 93 3.33 -0.88 1.88
N LEU A 94 2.98 -2.17 2.03
CA LEU A 94 3.61 -3.23 1.23
C LEU A 94 3.39 -3.03 -0.27
N ALA A 95 2.21 -2.55 -0.69
CA ALA A 95 1.95 -2.30 -2.10
C ALA A 95 2.87 -1.23 -2.68
N HIS A 96 3.16 -0.17 -1.92
CA HIS A 96 4.12 0.87 -2.32
C HIS A 96 5.55 0.35 -2.40
N VAL A 97 5.99 -0.45 -1.41
CA VAL A 97 7.31 -1.10 -1.44
C VAL A 97 7.42 -1.99 -2.68
N TRP A 98 6.38 -2.76 -2.99
CA TRP A 98 6.37 -3.62 -4.17
C TRP A 98 6.50 -2.82 -5.48
N ASP A 99 5.71 -1.76 -5.63
CA ASP A 99 5.73 -0.89 -6.81
C ASP A 99 7.09 -0.23 -7.02
N TYR A 100 7.76 0.16 -5.94
CA TYR A 100 9.13 0.67 -5.99
C TYR A 100 10.11 -0.38 -6.53
N HIS A 101 10.00 -1.64 -6.11
CA HIS A 101 10.92 -2.70 -6.50
C HIS A 101 10.76 -3.22 -7.93
N GLU A 102 9.56 -3.16 -8.49
CA GLU A 102 9.31 -3.56 -9.89
C GLU A 102 9.89 -2.58 -10.93
N GLY A 103 10.62 -1.55 -10.49
CA GLY A 103 11.32 -0.61 -11.38
C GLY A 103 10.95 0.84 -11.15
N PHE A 104 10.96 1.28 -9.89
CA PHE A 104 10.72 2.67 -9.47
C PHE A 104 9.31 3.18 -9.85
N TYR A 105 8.29 2.51 -9.31
CA TYR A 105 6.87 2.85 -9.47
C TYR A 105 6.29 2.54 -10.85
N SER A 106 6.66 1.38 -11.40
CA SER A 106 6.23 0.90 -12.71
C SER A 106 4.80 0.34 -12.68
N ILE A 107 4.41 -0.38 -11.62
CA ILE A 107 3.09 -1.00 -11.47
C ILE A 107 2.00 0.05 -11.43
N SER A 108 2.14 1.07 -10.58
CA SER A 108 1.15 2.16 -10.49
C SER A 108 1.04 2.96 -11.78
N SER A 109 2.14 3.07 -12.53
CA SER A 109 2.15 3.72 -13.85
C SER A 109 1.43 2.89 -14.90
N GLU A 110 1.59 1.56 -14.89
CA GLU A 110 0.85 0.63 -15.73
C GLU A 110 -0.64 0.61 -15.38
N LEU A 111 -0.98 0.60 -14.09
CA LEU A 111 -2.37 0.67 -13.63
C LEU A 111 -3.05 1.94 -14.15
N ALA A 112 -2.41 3.10 -13.96
CA ALA A 112 -2.93 4.38 -14.42
C ALA A 112 -3.17 4.41 -15.94
N ALA A 113 -2.33 3.68 -16.71
CA ALA A 113 -2.54 3.52 -18.15
C ALA A 113 -3.74 2.62 -18.46
N GLU A 114 -3.90 1.51 -17.73
CA GLU A 114 -5.00 0.55 -17.88
C GLU A 114 -6.37 1.18 -17.57
N VAL A 115 -6.45 2.00 -16.52
CA VAL A 115 -7.70 2.69 -16.14
C VAL A 115 -7.89 4.03 -16.86
N GLU A 116 -7.10 4.28 -17.93
CA GLU A 116 -7.13 5.50 -18.74
C GLU A 116 -7.13 6.80 -17.91
N ALA A 117 -6.38 6.84 -16.81
CA ALA A 117 -6.30 8.06 -16.00
C ALA A 117 -5.55 9.16 -16.77
N ASP A 118 -6.07 10.39 -16.74
CA ASP A 118 -5.45 11.50 -17.45
C ASP A 118 -4.03 11.73 -16.91
N ARG A 119 -3.03 11.58 -17.78
CA ARG A 119 -1.59 11.70 -17.45
C ARG A 119 -1.16 13.14 -17.19
N LEU A 120 -2.08 14.10 -17.20
CA LEU A 120 -1.81 15.53 -17.07
C LEU A 120 -1.49 15.96 -15.63
N ALA A 121 -0.35 15.48 -15.15
CA ALA A 121 0.68 16.34 -14.61
C ALA A 121 2.00 15.57 -14.64
N GLU A 122 2.94 16.03 -15.45
CA GLU A 122 4.33 15.63 -15.29
C GLU A 122 4.72 15.82 -13.82
N CYS A 123 4.90 14.73 -13.06
CA CYS A 123 5.61 14.77 -11.77
C CYS A 123 7.13 15.00 -12.04
N ARG A 124 7.47 15.92 -12.96
CA ARG A 124 8.81 16.35 -13.35
C ARG A 124 9.10 17.73 -12.80
N SER A 125 9.10 17.88 -11.47
CA SER A 125 10.01 18.85 -10.88
C SER A 125 11.32 18.11 -10.59
N LYS A 126 12.38 18.50 -11.31
CA LYS A 126 13.74 18.01 -11.13
C LYS A 126 14.09 17.96 -9.64
N GLY A 127 14.29 16.76 -9.10
CA GLY A 127 14.92 16.56 -7.78
C GLY A 127 13.99 16.30 -6.58
N GLN A 128 12.71 15.97 -6.78
CA GLN A 128 11.87 15.45 -5.68
C GLN A 128 11.28 14.08 -6.05
N GLU A 129 12.06 13.03 -5.82
CA GLU A 129 11.68 11.61 -5.90
C GLU A 129 10.93 11.15 -4.63
N HIS A 130 9.95 11.93 -4.14
CA HIS A 130 9.21 11.56 -2.93
C HIS A 130 7.69 11.68 -3.16
N PRO A 131 6.83 10.81 -2.58
CA PRO A 131 5.37 10.85 -2.73
C PRO A 131 4.70 12.10 -2.11
N ARG A 132 5.51 13.08 -1.66
CA ARG A 132 5.17 14.08 -0.64
C ARG A 132 4.43 15.31 -1.15
N SER A 133 4.13 15.37 -2.43
CA SER A 133 3.23 16.38 -2.98
C SER A 133 2.28 15.65 -3.92
N GLY A 134 1.04 15.43 -3.46
CA GLY A 134 0.00 14.84 -4.30
C GLY A 134 0.07 15.47 -5.68
N CYS A 135 0.26 14.65 -6.72
CA CYS A 135 0.35 15.17 -8.08
C CYS A 135 -1.01 15.82 -8.36
N ILE A 136 -1.06 17.15 -8.29
CA ILE A 136 -2.24 17.98 -8.58
C ILE A 136 -2.56 17.72 -10.06
N GLY A 137 -3.46 16.78 -10.34
CA GLY A 137 -3.79 16.39 -11.71
C GLY A 137 -4.18 14.93 -11.92
N PHE A 138 -4.06 14.03 -10.94
CA PHE A 138 -4.59 12.67 -11.12
C PHE A 138 -6.12 12.71 -11.11
N THR A 139 -6.72 12.62 -12.30
CA THR A 139 -8.17 12.45 -12.46
C THR A 139 -8.37 11.14 -13.22
N PRO A 140 -8.63 10.03 -12.51
CA PRO A 140 -8.93 8.78 -13.18
C PRO A 140 -10.24 8.94 -13.96
N THR A 141 -10.28 8.48 -15.20
CA THR A 141 -11.50 8.53 -16.03
C THR A 141 -12.56 7.58 -15.51
N GLN A 142 -12.14 6.51 -14.83
CA GLN A 142 -12.97 5.62 -14.02
C GLN A 142 -12.90 6.01 -12.54
N LYS A 143 -13.89 5.59 -11.74
CA LYS A 143 -13.87 5.86 -10.29
C LYS A 143 -12.60 5.26 -9.65
N PRO A 144 -11.88 5.98 -8.76
CA PRO A 144 -10.68 5.47 -8.09
C PRO A 144 -11.00 4.35 -7.10
N ALA A 145 -9.97 3.60 -6.68
CA ALA A 145 -10.11 2.58 -5.65
C ALA A 145 -10.76 3.12 -4.36
N SER A 146 -10.35 4.28 -3.86
CA SER A 146 -11.00 4.97 -2.73
C SER A 146 -10.89 6.49 -2.90
N ILE A 147 -11.47 7.28 -1.99
CA ILE A 147 -11.21 8.72 -1.95
C ILE A 147 -9.70 8.98 -1.83
N TYR A 148 -8.98 8.18 -1.05
CA TYR A 148 -7.53 8.31 -0.90
C TYR A 148 -6.77 7.85 -2.16
N GLY A 149 -7.22 6.77 -2.80
CA GLY A 149 -6.69 6.32 -4.10
C GLY A 149 -6.87 7.35 -5.22
N GLY A 150 -7.88 8.21 -5.12
CA GLY A 150 -8.08 9.33 -6.04
C GLY A 150 -7.05 10.46 -5.92
N THR A 151 -6.16 10.44 -4.93
CA THR A 151 -5.19 11.53 -4.72
C THR A 151 -4.00 11.47 -5.68
N ASN A 152 -3.53 10.27 -6.03
CA ASN A 152 -2.49 10.03 -7.05
C ASN A 152 -2.43 8.53 -7.42
N ARG A 153 -1.69 8.20 -8.49
CA ARG A 153 -1.60 6.82 -9.00
C ARG A 153 -0.95 5.83 -8.03
N PHE A 154 -0.03 6.27 -7.18
CA PHE A 154 0.64 5.40 -6.21
C PHE A 154 -0.38 4.93 -5.17
N GLU A 155 -1.20 5.87 -4.68
CA GLU A 155 -2.28 5.57 -3.74
C GLU A 155 -3.40 4.77 -4.40
N ASP A 156 -3.73 5.03 -5.68
CA ASP A 156 -4.73 4.21 -6.40
C ASP A 156 -4.27 2.74 -6.48
N TRP A 157 -2.98 2.50 -6.71
CA TRP A 157 -2.40 1.15 -6.67
C TRP A 157 -2.48 0.54 -5.27
N ALA A 158 -1.99 1.22 -4.24
CA ALA A 158 -1.95 0.69 -2.89
C ALA A 158 -3.35 0.38 -2.34
N GLU A 159 -4.32 1.27 -2.59
CA GLU A 159 -5.71 1.09 -2.22
C GLU A 159 -6.38 -0.04 -3.02
N SER A 160 -6.02 -0.23 -4.30
CA SER A 160 -6.49 -1.37 -5.09
C SER A 160 -6.01 -2.71 -4.52
N VAL A 161 -4.75 -2.78 -4.08
CA VAL A 161 -4.19 -3.97 -3.44
C VAL A 161 -4.91 -4.27 -2.13
N VAL A 162 -5.16 -3.27 -1.29
CA VAL A 162 -5.97 -3.41 -0.06
C VAL A 162 -7.37 -3.93 -0.37
N GLY A 163 -8.02 -3.37 -1.40
CA GLY A 163 -9.36 -3.77 -1.85
C GLY A 163 -9.44 -5.25 -2.20
N VAL A 164 -8.47 -5.75 -2.98
CA VAL A 164 -8.35 -7.18 -3.29
C VAL A 164 -8.00 -7.99 -2.04
N ALA A 165 -7.08 -7.50 -1.21
CA ALA A 165 -6.53 -8.28 -0.12
C ALA A 165 -7.55 -8.61 0.96
N TYR A 166 -8.34 -7.63 1.37
CA TYR A 166 -9.34 -7.80 2.41
C TYR A 166 -10.72 -8.14 1.86
N ASN A 167 -10.85 -8.27 0.54
CA ASN A 167 -12.13 -8.41 -0.15
C ASN A 167 -13.12 -7.33 0.36
N TYR A 168 -12.61 -6.12 0.60
CA TYR A 168 -13.43 -5.04 1.10
C TYR A 168 -14.52 -4.72 0.08
N THR A 169 -15.67 -4.36 0.61
CA THR A 169 -16.79 -3.80 -0.14
C THR A 169 -16.77 -2.32 0.21
N VAL A 170 -16.76 -1.38 -0.76
CA VAL A 170 -17.81 -0.38 -1.17
C VAL A 170 -17.24 0.73 -2.09
N THR A 171 -18.06 1.37 -2.93
CA THR A 171 -17.84 2.60 -3.73
C THR A 171 -16.89 3.67 -3.13
N TYR A 172 -15.85 4.19 -3.80
CA TYR A 172 -15.61 4.46 -5.23
C TYR A 172 -15.01 3.30 -6.08
N GLU A 173 -14.40 2.31 -5.44
CA GLU A 173 -14.44 0.87 -5.77
C GLU A 173 -14.27 0.07 -4.44
N TYR A 174 -13.58 0.67 -3.46
CA TYR A 174 -13.14 0.15 -2.16
C TYR A 174 -13.05 1.21 -1.02
N ASP A 175 -13.94 2.20 -0.95
CA ASP A 175 -14.03 3.06 0.23
C ASP A 175 -14.85 2.47 1.39
N ILE A 176 -14.43 2.88 2.58
CA ILE A 176 -15.02 2.57 3.87
C ILE A 176 -16.42 3.24 3.88
N TRP A 177 -17.47 2.53 4.34
CA TRP A 177 -18.90 2.93 4.51
C TRP A 177 -19.94 2.29 3.53
N TYR A 178 -20.40 1.05 3.77
CA TYR A 178 -21.59 0.35 3.16
C TYR A 178 -21.58 -0.51 1.83
N ASN A 179 -21.17 -1.79 1.85
CA ASN A 179 -21.54 -2.93 0.94
C ASN A 179 -21.67 -2.68 -0.61
N ASN A 180 -20.76 -3.08 -1.52
CA ASN A 180 -20.57 -4.39 -2.22
C ASN A 180 -19.47 -4.15 -3.29
N PRO A 181 -18.52 -5.07 -3.61
CA PRO A 181 -17.47 -4.79 -4.58
C PRO A 181 -17.89 -5.19 -6.01
N ASP A 182 -17.54 -4.38 -7.01
CA ASP A 182 -17.60 -4.83 -8.41
C ASP A 182 -16.33 -5.61 -8.75
N LEU A 183 -16.38 -6.93 -8.55
CA LEU A 183 -15.27 -7.85 -8.85
C LEU A 183 -14.92 -7.92 -10.35
N SER A 184 -15.64 -7.21 -11.22
CA SER A 184 -15.31 -7.04 -12.63
C SER A 184 -14.45 -5.80 -12.93
N SER A 185 -14.13 -4.99 -11.91
CA SER A 185 -13.25 -3.82 -12.05
C SER A 185 -11.92 -4.13 -12.73
N LEU A 186 -11.47 -3.21 -13.60
CA LEU A 186 -10.15 -3.29 -14.22
C LEU A 186 -9.03 -3.28 -13.17
N ARG A 187 -9.17 -2.52 -12.07
CA ARG A 187 -8.16 -2.47 -11.00
C ARG A 187 -8.00 -3.83 -10.32
N VAL A 188 -9.12 -4.49 -10.04
CA VAL A 188 -9.14 -5.83 -9.44
C VAL A 188 -8.46 -6.84 -10.34
N ASN A 189 -8.81 -6.82 -11.62
CA ASN A 189 -8.22 -7.72 -12.61
C ASN A 189 -6.74 -7.43 -12.80
N PHE A 190 -6.34 -6.16 -12.77
CA PHE A 190 -4.96 -5.73 -12.85
C PHE A 190 -4.14 -6.19 -11.63
N VAL A 191 -4.63 -5.97 -10.41
CA VAL A 191 -3.97 -6.46 -9.18
C VAL A 191 -3.82 -7.98 -9.22
N LYS A 192 -4.89 -8.70 -9.59
CA LYS A 192 -4.85 -10.17 -9.70
C LYS A 192 -3.85 -10.65 -10.76
N SER A 193 -3.74 -9.95 -11.89
CA SER A 193 -2.78 -10.32 -12.93
C SER A 193 -1.34 -10.12 -12.47
N TRP A 194 -1.07 -9.06 -11.70
CA TRP A 194 0.22 -8.82 -11.07
C TRP A 194 0.55 -9.84 -9.98
N PHE A 195 -0.41 -10.19 -9.11
CA PHE A 195 -0.22 -11.29 -8.16
C PHE A 195 0.13 -12.60 -8.85
N ALA A 196 -0.47 -12.89 -10.01
CA ALA A 196 -0.21 -14.11 -10.76
C ALA A 196 1.17 -14.16 -11.47
N LYS A 197 1.93 -13.06 -11.51
CA LYS A 197 3.29 -13.04 -12.12
C LYS A 197 4.33 -13.81 -11.29
N TYR A 198 4.07 -14.05 -10.00
CA TYR A 198 4.96 -14.68 -9.04
C TYR A 198 4.41 -16.02 -8.52
#